data_AF-A0A961Q4H4-F1
#
_entry.id   AF-A0A961Q4H4-F1
#
_cell.length_a   1.000
_cell.length_b   1.000
_cell.length_c   1.000
_cell.angle_alpha   90.00
_cell.angle_beta   90.00
_cell.angle_gamma   90.00
#
_symmetry.space_group_name_H-M   'P 1'
#
loop_
_entity.id
_entity.type
_entity.pdbx_description
1 polymer ?
#
loop_
_entity_poly.entity_id
_entity_poly.type
_entity_poly.pdbx_seq_one_letter_code
_entity_poly.pdbx_strand_id
1 'polypeptide(L)'
;MMGKCCAKAWRSVLFAWLLLGTGVAAMAADPPEQAIAELSEQLFKPAYCDAGGRQTMGIWTFERDRIPISVGVADRIYAAALNALLIRKPACVDVLDGTAIGEIAEHLKRTGAFREAGENPLLALERANRKVAVLLRGNITAQDGAVFLAFRAVDRERGVVLAQTRPWPLPEDYVRSAAEDTALSLDVALQRAANQLAAKASGLRVLIPLGVYYQDSGAQPPLARYLLAGLLAALENETANLVTGAKLRVIAPELKLAAKSGAMTSIDDFDPLAQAPGKLGEGTYALTGRYWQVGDAIDLKLTLRSAAGDSVSWQGRVRLSDLPGLAATPVGTAVGNAGESAFLLQMTSPRGPAPYYQAGEALSVFLRSEEDAWLSCFYIDVNGMTMQVLPNSFQAGQPDGNRIAANRLQVLPDPRRDPFEFRFTVNTLGEETLRCFATTGNPAADLPAPLRGQAFTPLPDDLARGLGDVFHSLPRMRVAEAALTVTIGTDAPSAAFQETRQ
;
A
#
# COMPACT_ATOMS: atom_id res chain seq x y z
N MET A 1 54.45 -25.21 -57.46
CA MET A 1 55.45 -24.32 -56.83
C MET A 1 54.92 -23.98 -55.44
N MET A 2 55.05 -24.82 -54.41
CA MET A 2 56.28 -25.22 -53.71
C MET A 2 57.16 -24.03 -53.32
N GLY A 3 56.99 -23.59 -52.06
CA GLY A 3 57.89 -22.72 -51.32
C GLY A 3 57.88 -23.12 -49.86
N LYS A 4 58.65 -24.16 -49.52
CA LYS A 4 59.00 -24.54 -48.14
C LYS A 4 60.11 -23.62 -47.65
N CYS A 5 60.08 -23.28 -46.36
CA CYS A 5 61.19 -23.38 -45.40
C CYS A 5 61.13 -22.26 -44.34
N CYS A 6 60.81 -22.61 -43.09
CA CYS A 6 61.81 -22.58 -42.03
C CYS A 6 61.30 -23.34 -40.80
N ALA A 7 62.09 -24.29 -40.32
CA ALA A 7 61.87 -25.07 -39.12
C ALA A 7 63.12 -24.94 -38.23
N LYS A 8 62.92 -24.64 -36.94
CA LYS A 8 63.76 -24.89 -35.75
C LYS A 8 63.36 -23.87 -34.66
N ALA A 9 63.25 -24.16 -33.36
CA ALA A 9 63.80 -25.26 -32.58
C ALA A 9 62.97 -25.48 -31.29
N TRP A 10 63.01 -26.73 -30.81
CA TRP A 10 62.75 -27.17 -29.44
C TRP A 10 63.48 -26.35 -28.37
N ARG A 11 62.85 -26.12 -27.20
CA ARG A 11 63.18 -26.83 -25.95
C ARG A 11 62.28 -26.41 -24.78
N SER A 12 61.97 -27.43 -23.99
CA SER A 12 61.13 -27.48 -22.79
C SER A 12 61.59 -26.56 -21.66
N VAL A 13 60.63 -25.92 -20.99
CA VAL A 13 60.69 -25.67 -19.54
C VAL A 13 59.31 -25.98 -18.98
N LEU A 14 59.22 -27.10 -18.26
CA LEU A 14 58.19 -27.32 -17.25
C LEU A 14 58.36 -26.23 -16.19
N PHE A 15 57.35 -25.38 -15.99
CA PHE A 15 57.15 -24.72 -14.72
C PHE A 15 55.69 -24.84 -14.33
N ALA A 16 55.45 -25.72 -13.36
CA ALA A 16 54.20 -25.83 -12.64
C ALA A 16 53.93 -24.51 -11.91
N TRP A 17 52.83 -23.86 -12.26
CA TRP A 17 52.19 -22.86 -11.41
C TRP A 17 50.81 -23.40 -11.04
N LEU A 18 50.79 -24.15 -9.94
CA LEU A 18 49.58 -24.49 -9.21
C LEU A 18 49.19 -23.22 -8.42
N LEU A 19 48.48 -22.29 -9.08
CA LEU A 19 47.77 -21.23 -8.39
C LEU A 19 46.49 -21.84 -7.82
N LEU A 20 46.56 -22.21 -6.55
CA LEU A 20 45.39 -22.29 -5.68
C LEU A 20 44.78 -20.89 -5.63
N GLY A 21 43.92 -20.59 -6.59
CA GLY A 21 43.01 -19.46 -6.51
C GLY A 21 42.03 -19.75 -5.38
N THR A 22 42.29 -19.19 -4.20
CA THR A 22 41.24 -18.92 -3.22
C THR A 22 40.33 -17.90 -3.85
N GLY A 23 39.39 -18.37 -4.67
CA GLY A 23 38.23 -17.59 -5.09
C GLY A 23 37.43 -17.30 -3.83
N VAL A 24 37.75 -16.20 -3.17
CA VAL A 24 36.77 -15.54 -2.31
C VAL A 24 35.66 -15.17 -3.28
N ALA A 25 34.59 -15.97 -3.29
CA ALA A 25 33.35 -15.57 -3.93
C ALA A 25 33.07 -14.18 -3.37
N ALA A 26 33.12 -13.16 -4.22
CA ALA A 26 32.72 -11.82 -3.83
C ALA A 26 31.32 -11.97 -3.23
N MET A 27 31.20 -11.83 -1.91
CA MET A 27 29.89 -11.85 -1.26
C MET A 27 29.10 -10.78 -1.99
N ALA A 28 28.06 -11.19 -2.71
CA ALA A 28 27.17 -10.26 -3.36
C ALA A 28 26.71 -9.27 -2.28
N ALA A 29 27.01 -7.98 -2.47
CA ALA A 29 26.74 -6.99 -1.44
C ALA A 29 25.24 -6.99 -1.09
N ASP A 30 24.93 -6.78 0.18
CA ASP A 30 23.58 -6.89 0.73
C ASP A 30 22.63 -5.91 0.02
N PRO A 31 21.50 -6.35 -0.58
CA PRO A 31 20.63 -5.48 -1.36
C PRO A 31 20.17 -4.18 -0.65
N PRO A 32 19.82 -4.19 0.65
CA PRO A 32 19.51 -2.96 1.38
C PRO A 32 20.69 -1.98 1.43
N GLU A 33 21.92 -2.46 1.62
CA GLU A 33 23.12 -1.61 1.62
C GLU A 33 23.37 -0.97 0.26
N GLN A 34 23.17 -1.73 -0.83
CA GLN A 34 23.32 -1.24 -2.20
C GLN A 34 22.26 -0.18 -2.53
N ALA A 35 21.01 -0.42 -2.13
CA ALA A 35 19.93 0.53 -2.34
C ALA A 35 20.21 1.85 -1.59
N ILE A 36 20.67 1.79 -0.34
CA ILE A 36 21.02 3.00 0.41
C ILE A 36 22.28 3.68 -0.14
N ALA A 37 23.24 2.94 -0.69
CA ALA A 37 24.38 3.53 -1.39
C ALA A 37 23.91 4.38 -2.58
N GLU A 38 23.09 3.81 -3.47
CA GLU A 38 22.51 4.52 -4.62
C GLU A 38 21.70 5.75 -4.20
N LEU A 39 20.85 5.60 -3.17
CA LEU A 39 20.06 6.71 -2.66
C LEU A 39 20.95 7.84 -2.11
N SER A 40 21.99 7.49 -1.35
CA SER A 40 22.90 8.46 -0.73
C SER A 40 23.66 9.26 -1.78
N GLU A 41 24.07 8.64 -2.88
CA GLU A 41 24.73 9.32 -4.00
C GLU A 41 23.82 10.35 -4.68
N GLN A 42 22.54 10.04 -4.82
CA GLN A 42 21.56 10.97 -5.38
C GLN A 42 21.23 12.11 -4.40
N LEU A 43 21.13 11.80 -3.11
CA LEU A 43 20.62 12.71 -2.08
C LEU A 43 21.71 13.65 -1.56
N PHE A 44 22.90 13.14 -1.20
CA PHE A 44 23.96 13.90 -0.55
C PHE A 44 24.92 14.54 -1.56
N LYS A 45 24.38 15.34 -2.47
CA LYS A 45 25.18 16.19 -3.36
C LYS A 45 25.99 17.22 -2.53
N PRO A 46 27.12 17.75 -3.02
CA PRO A 46 27.97 18.68 -2.24
C PRO A 46 27.18 19.84 -1.61
N ALA A 47 26.18 20.37 -2.32
CA ALA A 47 25.34 21.48 -1.85
C ALA A 47 24.32 21.12 -0.76
N TYR A 48 24.14 19.83 -0.42
CA TYR A 48 23.14 19.39 0.55
C TYR A 48 23.40 19.97 1.95
N CYS A 49 24.68 20.15 2.33
CA CYS A 49 25.08 20.75 3.60
C CYS A 49 25.34 22.27 3.52
N ASP A 50 25.31 22.88 2.34
CA ASP A 50 25.71 24.29 2.14
C ASP A 50 24.70 25.29 2.75
N ALA A 51 23.50 24.82 3.11
CA ALA A 51 22.48 25.61 3.81
C ALA A 51 22.84 25.96 5.28
N GLY A 52 24.01 25.56 5.78
CA GLY A 52 24.54 25.96 7.10
C GLY A 52 23.82 25.40 8.34
N GLY A 53 22.67 24.76 8.16
CA GLY A 53 21.89 24.11 9.22
C GLY A 53 22.09 22.59 9.26
N ARG A 54 22.08 22.01 10.46
CA ARG A 54 21.93 20.55 10.63
C ARG A 54 20.56 20.13 10.10
N GLN A 55 20.52 19.10 9.27
CA GLN A 55 19.29 18.54 8.71
C GLN A 55 18.92 17.26 9.46
N THR A 56 17.66 17.10 9.85
CA THR A 56 17.16 15.84 10.41
C THR A 56 16.47 15.05 9.32
N MET A 57 16.95 13.85 9.08
CA MET A 57 16.31 12.84 8.25
C MET A 57 15.77 11.76 9.17
N GLY A 58 14.62 11.18 8.86
CA GLY A 58 14.22 9.95 9.55
C GLY A 58 13.94 8.84 8.57
N ILE A 59 14.17 7.60 9.02
CA ILE A 59 13.88 6.39 8.27
C ILE A 59 12.75 5.64 8.98
N TRP A 60 11.71 5.29 8.23
CA TRP A 60 10.53 4.64 8.79
C TRP A 60 10.50 3.15 8.49
N THR A 61 9.90 2.41 9.41
CA THR A 61 9.68 0.98 9.25
C THR A 61 8.69 0.69 8.14
N PHE A 62 8.76 -0.52 7.61
CA PHE A 62 7.78 -1.00 6.64
C PHE A 62 6.40 -1.17 7.30
N GLU A 63 5.35 -0.90 6.55
CA GLU A 63 3.98 -1.20 6.97
C GLU A 63 3.82 -2.74 7.03
N ARG A 64 3.77 -3.30 8.23
CA ARG A 64 3.79 -4.75 8.49
C ARG A 64 2.73 -5.53 7.70
N ASP A 65 1.58 -4.90 7.49
CA ASP A 65 0.42 -5.46 6.80
C ASP A 65 0.46 -5.28 5.27
N ARG A 66 1.47 -4.60 4.72
CA ARG A 66 1.62 -4.26 3.29
C ARG A 66 2.96 -4.70 2.68
N ILE A 67 3.56 -5.76 3.21
CA ILE A 67 4.82 -6.30 2.69
C ILE A 67 4.67 -7.78 2.28
N PRO A 68 5.27 -8.20 1.15
CA PRO A 68 5.20 -9.58 0.63
C PRO A 68 6.11 -10.57 1.36
N ILE A 69 6.64 -10.20 2.52
CA ILE A 69 7.61 -10.99 3.27
C ILE A 69 7.23 -11.04 4.74
N SER A 70 7.86 -11.94 5.50
CA SER A 70 7.66 -11.98 6.96
C SER A 70 8.18 -10.70 7.62
N VAL A 71 7.54 -10.31 8.71
CA VAL A 71 7.92 -9.10 9.48
C VAL A 71 9.37 -9.20 9.92
N GLY A 72 9.83 -10.38 10.33
CA GLY A 72 11.23 -10.59 10.73
C GLY A 72 12.24 -10.38 9.59
N VAL A 73 11.89 -10.64 8.33
CA VAL A 73 12.75 -10.32 7.18
C VAL A 73 12.75 -8.81 6.93
N ALA A 74 11.59 -8.16 6.97
CA ALA A 74 11.49 -6.70 6.78
C ALA A 74 12.24 -5.91 7.88
N ASP A 75 12.19 -6.38 9.13
CA ASP A 75 12.94 -5.76 10.24
C ASP A 75 14.46 -5.87 10.01
N ARG A 76 14.94 -6.99 9.45
CA ARG A 76 16.36 -7.14 9.04
C ARG A 76 16.74 -6.18 7.91
N ILE A 77 15.90 -6.06 6.89
CA ILE A 77 16.10 -5.11 5.78
C ILE A 77 16.19 -3.69 6.32
N TYR A 78 15.26 -3.33 7.22
CA TYR A 78 15.23 -2.02 7.85
C TYR A 78 16.52 -1.73 8.62
N ALA A 79 16.95 -2.67 9.47
CA ALA A 79 18.18 -2.53 10.25
C ALA A 79 19.43 -2.38 9.37
N ALA A 80 19.54 -3.17 8.29
CA ALA A 80 20.63 -3.08 7.32
C ALA A 80 20.63 -1.71 6.61
N ALA A 81 19.46 -1.23 6.18
CA ALA A 81 19.31 0.07 5.54
C ALA A 81 19.65 1.24 6.48
N LEU A 82 19.18 1.20 7.73
CA LEU A 82 19.51 2.18 8.75
C LEU A 82 21.03 2.23 9.01
N ASN A 83 21.67 1.07 9.17
CA ASN A 83 23.12 0.99 9.37
C ASN A 83 23.90 1.57 8.17
N ALA A 84 23.51 1.20 6.95
CA ALA A 84 24.11 1.74 5.74
C ALA A 84 23.96 3.27 5.64
N LEU A 85 22.81 3.80 6.05
CA LEU A 85 22.56 5.25 6.05
C LEU A 85 23.42 5.95 7.11
N LEU A 86 23.55 5.39 8.31
CA LEU A 86 24.38 5.95 9.39
C LEU A 86 25.85 6.04 9.00
N ILE A 87 26.35 5.06 8.23
CA ILE A 87 27.73 5.04 7.72
C ILE A 87 27.94 6.10 6.63
N ARG A 88 26.94 6.32 5.76
CA ARG A 88 27.06 7.15 4.55
C ARG A 88 26.64 8.60 4.72
N LYS A 89 25.88 8.92 5.77
CA LYS A 89 25.38 10.29 5.98
C LYS A 89 26.53 11.29 6.15
N PRO A 90 26.39 12.52 5.65
CA PRO A 90 27.34 13.58 5.96
C PRO A 90 27.21 14.01 7.43
N ALA A 91 28.24 14.67 7.97
CA ALA A 91 28.26 15.14 9.36
C ALA A 91 27.15 16.16 9.69
N CYS A 92 26.60 16.83 8.67
CA CYS A 92 25.50 17.80 8.80
C CYS A 92 24.11 17.13 8.96
N VAL A 93 24.01 15.81 8.80
CA VAL A 93 22.74 15.07 8.86
C VAL A 93 22.65 14.28 10.16
N ASP A 94 21.54 14.50 10.88
CA ASP A 94 21.08 13.66 11.97
C ASP A 94 20.04 12.67 11.44
N VAL A 95 20.18 11.40 11.81
CA VAL A 95 19.24 10.34 11.40
C VAL A 95 18.39 9.97 12.60
N LEU A 96 17.08 10.03 12.42
CA LEU A 96 16.06 9.60 13.38
C LEU A 96 15.59 8.20 13.00
N ASP A 97 15.73 7.26 13.94
CA ASP A 97 15.23 5.89 13.81
C ASP A 97 13.73 5.86 14.10
N GLY A 98 12.93 5.45 13.10
CA GLY A 98 11.48 5.33 13.24
C GLY A 98 11.03 4.28 14.25
N THR A 99 11.84 3.25 14.55
CA THR A 99 11.52 2.24 15.57
C THR A 99 11.63 2.83 16.98
N ALA A 100 12.69 3.58 17.23
CA ALA A 100 12.98 4.20 18.52
C ALA A 100 11.86 5.14 18.98
N ILE A 101 11.20 5.84 18.05
CA ILE A 101 10.06 6.72 18.35
C ILE A 101 8.92 5.94 19.03
N GLY A 102 8.56 4.77 18.49
CA GLY A 102 7.51 3.92 19.03
C GLY A 102 7.91 3.31 20.38
N GLU A 103 9.14 2.84 20.50
CA GLU A 103 9.67 2.26 21.74
C GLU A 103 9.74 3.28 22.87
N ILE A 104 10.16 4.52 22.57
CA ILE A 104 10.18 5.63 23.53
C ILE A 104 8.75 5.95 23.97
N ALA A 105 7.80 6.06 23.04
CA ALA A 105 6.40 6.31 23.37
C ALA A 105 5.81 5.22 24.28
N GLU A 106 6.05 3.95 23.97
CA GLU A 106 5.58 2.81 24.78
C GLU A 106 6.31 2.68 26.12
N HIS A 107 7.60 3.03 26.19
CA HIS A 107 8.34 3.08 27.45
C HIS A 107 7.78 4.17 28.37
N LEU A 108 7.57 5.39 27.85
CA LEU A 108 6.98 6.51 28.58
C LEU A 108 5.55 6.21 29.06
N LYS A 109 4.80 5.40 28.28
CA LYS A 109 3.45 4.91 28.64
C LYS A 109 3.48 3.98 29.82
N ARG A 110 4.41 3.02 29.82
CA ARG A 110 4.54 2.01 30.88
C ARG A 110 5.07 2.57 32.20
N THR A 111 6.00 3.53 32.15
CA THR A 111 6.64 4.07 33.36
C THR A 111 5.81 5.12 34.10
N GLY A 112 4.67 5.54 33.54
CA GLY A 112 3.86 6.60 34.13
C GLY A 112 4.51 7.99 34.08
N ALA A 113 5.66 8.13 33.42
CA ALA A 113 6.39 9.38 33.23
C ALA A 113 5.55 10.47 32.54
N PHE A 114 4.47 10.09 31.86
CA PHE A 114 3.45 11.01 31.34
C PHE A 114 2.77 11.88 32.42
N ARG A 115 2.75 11.46 33.69
CA ARG A 115 2.13 12.21 34.79
C ARG A 115 3.11 13.12 35.53
N GLU A 116 4.40 12.83 35.48
CA GLU A 116 5.42 13.50 36.31
C GLU A 116 6.28 14.54 35.55
N ALA A 117 6.30 14.51 34.21
CA ALA A 117 7.32 15.23 33.45
C ALA A 117 7.12 16.74 33.26
N GLY A 118 5.96 17.34 33.53
CA GLY A 118 5.73 18.80 33.40
C GLY A 118 5.79 19.38 31.97
N GLU A 119 6.58 18.78 31.07
CA GLU A 119 6.48 18.87 29.62
C GLU A 119 5.89 17.57 29.08
N ASN A 120 4.91 17.68 28.20
CA ASN A 120 4.25 16.53 27.58
C ASN A 120 5.28 15.76 26.70
N PRO A 121 5.69 14.54 27.06
CA PRO A 121 6.68 13.77 26.29
C PRO A 121 6.21 13.49 24.85
N LEU A 122 4.89 13.42 24.63
CA LEU A 122 4.30 13.34 23.31
C LEU A 122 4.59 14.60 22.50
N LEU A 123 4.59 15.78 23.13
CA LEU A 123 4.95 17.04 22.51
C LEU A 123 6.45 17.09 22.17
N ALA A 124 7.33 16.50 22.99
CA ALA A 124 8.76 16.37 22.67
C ALA A 124 9.00 15.44 21.46
N LEU A 125 8.29 14.32 21.41
CA LEU A 125 8.29 13.38 20.28
C LEU A 125 7.71 14.03 19.02
N GLU A 126 6.60 14.76 19.14
CA GLU A 126 5.95 15.51 18.06
C GLU A 126 6.85 16.66 17.59
N ARG A 127 7.56 17.35 18.49
CA ARG A 127 8.58 18.36 18.13
C ARG A 127 9.75 17.72 17.39
N ALA A 128 10.24 16.57 17.83
CA ALA A 128 11.32 15.84 17.15
C ALA A 128 10.88 15.37 15.76
N ASN A 129 9.68 14.82 15.64
CA ASN A 129 9.08 14.43 14.37
C ASN A 129 8.87 15.65 13.47
N ARG A 130 8.40 16.79 14.03
CA ARG A 130 8.24 18.06 13.29
C ARG A 130 9.54 18.60 12.71
N LYS A 131 10.70 18.27 13.29
CA LYS A 131 12.02 18.67 12.77
C LYS A 131 12.54 17.79 11.64
N VAL A 132 11.90 16.65 11.35
CA VAL A 132 12.30 15.78 10.23
C VAL A 132 11.99 16.49 8.92
N ALA A 133 13.03 16.96 8.24
CA ALA A 133 12.92 17.64 6.95
C ALA A 133 12.76 16.63 5.81
N VAL A 134 13.43 15.48 5.91
CA VAL A 134 13.42 14.43 4.88
C VAL A 134 12.96 13.11 5.47
N LEU A 135 11.93 12.52 4.85
CA LEU A 135 11.41 11.19 5.15
C LEU A 135 12.04 10.16 4.21
N LEU A 136 12.77 9.20 4.76
CA LEU A 136 13.21 8.02 4.04
C LEU A 136 12.22 6.87 4.26
N ARG A 137 11.66 6.36 3.15
CA ARG A 137 10.71 5.26 3.17
C ARG A 137 11.18 4.13 2.27
N GLY A 138 11.20 2.91 2.82
CA GLY A 138 11.38 1.69 2.06
C GLY A 138 10.05 1.17 1.53
N ASN A 139 10.08 0.56 0.35
CA ASN A 139 8.97 -0.18 -0.24
C ASN A 139 9.45 -1.58 -0.62
N ILE A 140 8.66 -2.60 -0.26
CA ILE A 140 8.92 -3.99 -0.63
C ILE A 140 7.73 -4.47 -1.44
N THR A 141 7.96 -4.81 -2.70
CA THR A 141 6.92 -5.17 -3.65
C THR A 141 7.17 -6.57 -4.20
N ALA A 142 6.11 -7.27 -4.61
CA ALA A 142 6.24 -8.53 -5.32
C ALA A 142 5.77 -8.33 -6.76
N GLN A 143 6.56 -8.75 -7.72
CA GLN A 143 6.23 -8.68 -9.13
C GLN A 143 6.78 -9.91 -9.84
N ASP A 144 5.96 -10.55 -10.68
CA ASP A 144 6.34 -11.71 -11.48
C ASP A 144 6.98 -12.84 -10.64
N GLY A 145 6.49 -13.02 -9.41
CA GLY A 145 6.97 -14.04 -8.46
C GLY A 145 8.26 -13.66 -7.71
N ALA A 146 8.92 -12.56 -8.06
CA ALA A 146 10.10 -12.02 -7.39
C ALA A 146 9.75 -10.88 -6.42
N VAL A 147 10.61 -10.65 -5.42
CA VAL A 147 10.44 -9.56 -4.46
C VAL A 147 11.49 -8.48 -4.71
N PHE A 148 11.07 -7.22 -4.68
CA PHE A 148 11.92 -6.06 -4.94
C PHE A 148 11.88 -5.08 -3.78
N LEU A 149 13.03 -4.51 -3.45
CA LEU A 149 13.22 -3.44 -2.48
C LEU A 149 13.53 -2.13 -3.21
N ALA A 150 12.87 -1.05 -2.83
CA ALA A 150 13.23 0.30 -3.27
C ALA A 150 13.15 1.27 -2.09
N PHE A 151 13.96 2.33 -2.14
CA PHE A 151 13.89 3.43 -1.19
C PHE A 151 13.59 4.74 -1.90
N ARG A 152 12.86 5.60 -1.22
CA ARG A 152 12.63 6.98 -1.63
C ARG A 152 12.89 7.94 -0.47
N ALA A 153 13.49 9.08 -0.78
CA ALA A 153 13.66 10.20 0.15
C ALA A 153 12.73 11.33 -0.28
N VAL A 154 11.89 11.80 0.63
CA VAL A 154 10.85 12.80 0.35
C VAL A 154 11.02 14.00 1.28
N ASP A 155 10.94 15.19 0.72
CA ASP A 155 10.82 16.44 1.48
C ASP A 155 9.45 16.46 2.18
N ARG A 156 9.43 16.44 3.51
CA ARG A 156 8.19 16.27 4.27
C ARG A 156 7.21 17.44 4.10
N GLU A 157 7.74 18.65 3.94
CA GLU A 157 6.91 19.86 3.84
C GLU A 157 6.25 19.95 2.47
N ARG A 158 7.02 19.68 1.41
CA ARG A 158 6.56 19.82 0.03
C ARG A 158 5.96 18.55 -0.56
N GLY A 159 6.26 17.38 0.00
CA GLY A 159 5.91 16.07 -0.58
C GLY A 159 6.65 15.76 -1.87
N VAL A 160 7.83 16.38 -2.06
CA VAL A 160 8.64 16.23 -3.29
C VAL A 160 9.67 15.13 -3.09
N VAL A 161 9.77 14.21 -4.04
CA VAL A 161 10.81 13.17 -4.05
C VAL A 161 12.16 13.82 -4.36
N LEU A 162 13.10 13.70 -3.41
CA LEU A 162 14.46 14.23 -3.53
C LEU A 162 15.42 13.21 -4.15
N ALA A 163 15.19 11.92 -3.89
CA ALA A 163 15.96 10.81 -4.42
C ALA A 163 15.13 9.53 -4.40
N GLN A 164 15.39 8.62 -5.34
CA GLN A 164 14.72 7.32 -5.41
C GLN A 164 15.67 6.29 -6.00
N THR A 165 15.71 5.10 -5.41
CA THR A 165 16.47 3.97 -5.95
C THR A 165 15.68 3.28 -7.05
N ARG A 166 16.38 2.64 -7.98
CA ARG A 166 15.77 1.58 -8.79
C ARG A 166 15.29 0.43 -7.88
N PRO A 167 14.36 -0.42 -8.36
CA PRO A 167 13.99 -1.64 -7.65
C PRO A 167 15.16 -2.63 -7.61
N TRP A 168 15.55 -3.05 -6.41
CA TRP A 168 16.59 -4.04 -6.17
C TRP A 168 15.96 -5.41 -5.92
N PRO A 169 16.26 -6.44 -6.73
CA PRO A 169 15.71 -7.77 -6.50
C PRO A 169 16.28 -8.35 -5.20
N LEU A 170 15.41 -8.89 -4.36
CA LEU A 170 15.79 -9.62 -3.16
C LEU A 170 16.02 -11.10 -3.52
N PRO A 171 17.18 -11.68 -3.17
CA PRO A 171 17.45 -13.10 -3.38
C PRO A 171 16.38 -13.98 -2.71
N GLU A 172 16.03 -15.11 -3.33
CA GLU A 172 14.99 -15.98 -2.78
C GLU A 172 15.31 -16.49 -1.38
N ASP A 173 16.57 -16.84 -1.11
CA ASP A 173 17.06 -17.25 0.21
C ASP A 173 16.98 -16.12 1.26
N TYR A 174 17.03 -14.87 0.82
CA TYR A 174 16.82 -13.70 1.67
C TYR A 174 15.34 -13.57 2.07
N VAL A 175 14.44 -13.81 1.12
CA VAL A 175 12.98 -13.73 1.28
C VAL A 175 12.44 -14.90 2.10
N ARG A 176 12.92 -16.11 1.81
CA ARG A 176 12.54 -17.38 2.43
C ARG A 176 13.16 -17.50 3.83
N SER A 177 12.52 -16.94 4.85
CA SER A 177 13.04 -17.04 6.22
C SER A 177 13.00 -18.50 6.72
N ALA A 178 14.13 -19.05 7.14
CA ALA A 178 14.34 -20.48 7.45
C ALA A 178 13.43 -21.13 8.54
N ALA A 179 12.55 -20.38 9.22
CA ALA A 179 11.75 -20.88 10.35
C ALA A 179 10.23 -20.99 10.12
N GLU A 180 9.65 -20.30 9.11
CA GLU A 180 8.18 -20.18 8.96
C GLU A 180 7.66 -20.55 7.56
N ASP A 181 8.51 -21.07 6.68
CA ASP A 181 8.30 -21.00 5.23
C ASP A 181 7.74 -22.27 4.57
N THR A 182 7.13 -23.16 5.36
CA THR A 182 6.46 -24.33 4.76
C THR A 182 5.11 -23.90 4.20
N ALA A 183 5.02 -23.79 2.88
CA ALA A 183 3.76 -23.56 2.19
C ALA A 183 2.74 -24.66 2.57
N LEU A 184 1.58 -24.24 3.07
CA LEU A 184 0.49 -25.09 3.50
C LEU A 184 -0.48 -25.36 2.34
N SER A 185 -1.33 -26.38 2.49
CA SER A 185 -2.54 -26.46 1.66
C SER A 185 -3.51 -25.37 2.06
N LEU A 186 -4.37 -24.97 1.12
CA LEU A 186 -5.31 -23.88 1.35
C LEU A 186 -6.24 -24.13 2.54
N ASP A 187 -6.84 -25.32 2.63
CA ASP A 187 -7.74 -25.66 3.73
C ASP A 187 -7.03 -25.60 5.10
N VAL A 188 -5.80 -26.08 5.18
CA VAL A 188 -5.01 -26.05 6.42
C VAL A 188 -4.65 -24.62 6.80
N ALA A 189 -4.30 -23.79 5.82
CA ALA A 189 -4.00 -22.39 6.03
C ALA A 189 -5.21 -21.62 6.56
N LEU A 190 -6.37 -21.75 5.91
CA LEU A 190 -7.61 -21.08 6.32
C LEU A 190 -8.07 -21.53 7.71
N GLN A 191 -8.00 -22.83 8.00
CA GLN A 191 -8.37 -23.37 9.30
C GLN A 191 -7.45 -22.87 10.43
N ARG A 192 -6.13 -22.86 10.18
CA ARG A 192 -5.15 -22.32 11.15
C ARG A 192 -5.33 -20.83 11.36
N ALA A 193 -5.59 -20.08 10.28
CA ALA A 193 -5.88 -18.66 10.36
C ALA A 193 -7.11 -18.40 11.22
N ALA A 194 -8.23 -19.07 10.93
CA ALA A 194 -9.47 -18.91 11.68
C ALA A 194 -9.29 -19.24 13.17
N ASN A 195 -8.64 -20.36 13.49
CA ASN A 195 -8.39 -20.76 14.87
C ASN A 195 -7.54 -19.74 15.63
N GLN A 196 -6.42 -19.29 15.05
CA GLN A 196 -5.54 -18.31 15.71
C GLN A 196 -6.21 -16.93 15.85
N LEU A 197 -6.92 -16.48 14.81
CA LEU A 197 -7.63 -15.21 14.85
C LEU A 197 -8.75 -15.23 15.88
N ALA A 198 -9.57 -16.29 15.93
CA ALA A 198 -10.64 -16.45 16.91
C ALA A 198 -10.10 -16.56 18.35
N ALA A 199 -8.98 -17.26 18.55
CA ALA A 199 -8.35 -17.39 19.87
C ALA A 199 -7.79 -16.06 20.39
N LYS A 200 -7.21 -15.24 19.51
CA LYS A 200 -6.63 -13.93 19.87
C LYS A 200 -7.66 -12.80 19.93
N ALA A 201 -8.69 -12.84 19.09
CA ALA A 201 -9.80 -11.89 19.09
C ALA A 201 -10.87 -12.31 20.10
N SER A 202 -10.53 -12.25 21.39
CA SER A 202 -11.44 -12.68 22.46
C SER A 202 -12.79 -11.97 22.35
N GLY A 203 -13.87 -12.74 22.30
CA GLY A 203 -15.22 -12.20 22.21
C GLY A 203 -15.66 -11.78 20.81
N LEU A 204 -15.00 -12.21 19.74
CA LEU A 204 -15.46 -12.02 18.36
C LEU A 204 -16.92 -12.51 18.20
N ARG A 205 -17.82 -11.56 17.92
CA ARG A 205 -19.27 -11.78 17.76
C ARG A 205 -19.81 -11.20 16.47
N VAL A 206 -19.26 -10.06 16.04
CA VAL A 206 -19.66 -9.38 14.81
C VAL A 206 -18.43 -9.19 13.95
N LEU A 207 -18.54 -9.57 12.68
CA LEU A 207 -17.47 -9.44 11.71
C LEU A 207 -17.91 -8.57 10.54
N ILE A 208 -17.08 -7.59 10.21
CA ILE A 208 -17.24 -6.72 9.05
C ILE A 208 -16.16 -7.11 8.03
N PRO A 209 -16.47 -7.91 7.01
CA PRO A 209 -15.51 -8.26 5.98
C PRO A 209 -15.29 -7.05 5.07
N LEU A 210 -14.09 -6.47 5.12
CA LEU A 210 -13.70 -5.39 4.23
C LEU A 210 -13.16 -5.91 2.89
N GLY A 211 -12.48 -7.07 2.92
CA GLY A 211 -12.00 -7.73 1.71
C GLY A 211 -10.67 -8.45 1.92
N VAL A 212 -10.30 -9.28 0.94
CA VAL A 212 -8.94 -9.78 0.75
C VAL A 212 -8.44 -9.20 -0.56
N TYR A 213 -7.24 -8.61 -0.57
CA TYR A 213 -6.75 -7.85 -1.72
C TYR A 213 -5.50 -8.45 -2.32
N TYR A 214 -5.33 -8.31 -3.63
CA TYR A 214 -4.05 -8.58 -4.28
C TYR A 214 -3.08 -7.43 -3.98
N GLN A 215 -2.08 -7.71 -3.14
CA GLN A 215 -1.07 -6.74 -2.71
C GLN A 215 -1.70 -5.43 -2.19
N ASP A 216 -1.21 -4.28 -2.64
CA ASP A 216 -1.71 -2.94 -2.33
C ASP A 216 -2.66 -2.36 -3.40
N SER A 217 -3.06 -3.17 -4.39
CA SER A 217 -3.90 -2.70 -5.50
C SER A 217 -5.34 -2.36 -5.08
N GLY A 218 -5.80 -2.88 -3.93
CA GLY A 218 -7.21 -2.84 -3.54
C GLY A 218 -8.13 -3.75 -4.37
N ALA A 219 -7.59 -4.46 -5.36
CA ALA A 219 -8.33 -5.39 -6.20
C ALA A 219 -8.72 -6.66 -5.45
N GLN A 220 -9.92 -7.19 -5.73
CA GLN A 220 -10.41 -8.46 -5.21
C GLN A 220 -10.66 -9.46 -6.36
N PRO A 221 -9.61 -9.96 -7.04
CA PRO A 221 -9.77 -10.93 -8.13
C PRO A 221 -10.44 -12.23 -7.62
N PRO A 222 -10.89 -13.14 -8.52
CA PRO A 222 -11.62 -14.35 -8.14
C PRO A 222 -10.98 -15.16 -6.99
N LEU A 223 -9.66 -15.35 -7.00
CA LEU A 223 -8.96 -16.02 -5.89
C LEU A 223 -9.16 -15.29 -4.56
N ALA A 224 -9.08 -13.97 -4.54
CA ALA A 224 -9.20 -13.17 -3.32
C ALA A 224 -10.59 -13.34 -2.68
N ARG A 225 -11.65 -13.34 -3.51
CA ARG A 225 -13.02 -13.60 -3.07
C ARG A 225 -13.18 -15.02 -2.54
N TYR A 226 -12.55 -16.00 -3.20
CA TYR A 226 -12.53 -17.39 -2.73
C TYR A 226 -11.85 -17.54 -1.37
N LEU A 227 -10.69 -16.91 -1.18
CA LEU A 227 -9.97 -16.89 0.11
C LEU A 227 -10.83 -16.26 1.21
N LEU A 228 -11.48 -15.12 0.94
CA LEU A 228 -12.37 -14.47 1.89
C LEU A 228 -13.54 -15.38 2.28
N ALA A 229 -14.23 -15.97 1.30
CA ALA A 229 -15.37 -16.83 1.56
C ALA A 229 -14.99 -18.07 2.38
N GLY A 230 -13.87 -18.72 2.04
CA GLY A 230 -13.35 -19.85 2.81
C GLY A 230 -12.93 -19.48 4.24
N LEU A 231 -12.32 -18.29 4.42
CA LEU A 231 -11.97 -17.77 5.74
C LEU A 231 -13.21 -17.45 6.59
N LEU A 232 -14.24 -16.84 6.00
CA LEU A 232 -15.49 -16.55 6.70
C LEU A 232 -16.15 -17.85 7.19
N ALA A 233 -16.22 -18.88 6.33
CA ALA A 233 -16.75 -20.19 6.71
C ALA A 233 -15.94 -20.84 7.84
N ALA A 234 -14.60 -20.75 7.79
CA ALA A 234 -13.74 -21.27 8.84
C ALA A 234 -13.92 -20.51 10.17
N LEU A 235 -14.03 -19.17 10.14
CA LEU A 235 -14.27 -18.36 11.34
C LEU A 235 -15.65 -18.62 11.95
N GLU A 236 -16.69 -18.78 11.13
CA GLU A 236 -18.03 -19.14 11.60
C GLU A 236 -18.02 -20.49 12.33
N ASN A 237 -17.29 -21.48 11.81
CA ASN A 237 -17.14 -22.78 12.46
C ASN A 237 -16.36 -22.68 13.78
N GLU A 238 -15.24 -21.95 13.82
CA GLU A 238 -14.40 -21.83 15.03
C GLU A 238 -15.09 -21.06 16.16
N THR A 239 -15.94 -20.10 15.82
CA THR A 239 -16.65 -19.25 16.80
C THR A 239 -18.02 -19.78 17.20
N ALA A 240 -18.50 -20.85 16.56
CA ALA A 240 -19.78 -21.46 16.88
C ALA A 240 -19.75 -22.07 18.29
N ASN A 241 -20.56 -21.51 19.19
CA ASN A 241 -20.71 -22.06 20.53
C ASN A 241 -21.93 -22.99 20.57
N LEU A 242 -21.67 -24.31 20.59
CA LEU A 242 -22.72 -25.33 20.63
C LEU A 242 -23.56 -25.31 21.92
N VAL A 243 -23.03 -24.73 23.00
CA VAL A 243 -23.70 -24.69 24.32
C VAL A 243 -24.62 -23.48 24.45
N THR A 244 -24.17 -22.31 24.00
CA THR A 244 -24.96 -21.06 24.08
C THR A 244 -25.79 -20.78 22.83
N GLY A 245 -25.53 -21.51 21.73
CA GLY A 245 -26.13 -21.26 20.42
C GLY A 245 -25.66 -19.96 19.76
N ALA A 246 -24.70 -19.26 20.36
CA ALA A 246 -24.15 -18.02 19.80
C ALA A 246 -23.39 -18.31 18.51
N LYS A 247 -23.69 -17.52 17.48
CA LYS A 247 -23.05 -17.58 16.16
C LYS A 247 -22.39 -16.24 15.84
N LEU A 248 -21.32 -16.30 15.05
CA LEU A 248 -20.73 -15.12 14.43
C LEU A 248 -21.75 -14.45 13.51
N ARG A 249 -21.92 -13.15 13.68
CA ARG A 249 -22.76 -12.33 12.80
C ARG A 249 -21.88 -11.58 11.81
N VAL A 250 -21.95 -11.95 10.55
CA VAL A 250 -21.27 -11.22 9.47
C VAL A 250 -22.20 -10.10 8.97
N ILE A 251 -21.71 -8.86 8.94
CA ILE A 251 -22.45 -7.70 8.44
C ILE A 251 -21.67 -7.00 7.33
N ALA A 252 -22.35 -6.57 6.28
CA ALA A 252 -21.71 -5.82 5.21
C ALA A 252 -21.25 -4.43 5.70
N PRO A 253 -20.12 -3.90 5.20
CA PRO A 253 -19.72 -2.52 5.47
C PRO A 253 -20.74 -1.56 4.87
N GLU A 254 -21.23 -0.61 5.67
CA GLU A 254 -22.17 0.42 5.23
C GLU A 254 -21.78 1.79 5.81
N LEU A 255 -21.44 2.74 4.94
CA LEU A 255 -21.12 4.13 5.28
C LEU A 255 -22.24 5.06 4.81
N LYS A 256 -22.99 5.63 5.76
CA LYS A 256 -24.13 6.53 5.49
C LYS A 256 -23.69 8.00 5.43
N LEU A 257 -22.75 8.31 4.53
CA LEU A 257 -22.16 9.65 4.45
C LEU A 257 -22.85 10.57 3.44
N ALA A 258 -23.62 10.06 2.48
CA ALA A 258 -24.23 10.88 1.43
C ALA A 258 -25.07 12.05 1.98
N ALA A 259 -25.81 11.84 3.07
CA ALA A 259 -26.61 12.87 3.73
C ALA A 259 -25.76 13.97 4.43
N LYS A 260 -24.48 13.72 4.67
CA LYS A 260 -23.52 14.66 5.26
C LYS A 260 -22.74 15.47 4.19
N SER A 261 -23.12 15.42 2.91
CA SER A 261 -22.42 16.14 1.85
C SER A 261 -22.26 17.64 2.18
N GLY A 262 -21.03 18.14 2.10
CA GLY A 262 -20.65 19.50 2.46
C GLY A 262 -20.51 19.77 3.96
N ALA A 263 -20.79 18.80 4.84
CA ALA A 263 -20.57 18.92 6.28
C ALA A 263 -19.10 18.66 6.66
N MET A 264 -18.70 19.17 7.82
CA MET A 264 -17.42 18.81 8.45
C MET A 264 -17.46 17.34 8.85
N THR A 265 -16.38 16.61 8.53
CA THR A 265 -16.22 15.19 8.84
C THR A 265 -14.81 14.92 9.37
N SER A 266 -14.67 13.85 10.15
CA SER A 266 -13.39 13.36 10.65
C SER A 266 -12.92 12.12 9.88
N ILE A 267 -11.72 11.66 10.19
CA ILE A 267 -11.20 10.37 9.69
C ILE A 267 -12.08 9.19 10.09
N ASP A 268 -12.68 9.23 11.29
CA ASP A 268 -13.51 8.15 11.82
C ASP A 268 -14.86 8.03 11.10
N ASP A 269 -15.34 9.10 10.46
CA ASP A 269 -16.53 9.04 9.60
C ASP A 269 -16.32 8.10 8.40
N PHE A 270 -15.06 7.90 7.97
CA PHE A 270 -14.69 7.08 6.81
C PHE A 270 -14.38 5.62 7.18
N ASP A 271 -14.39 5.26 8.47
CA ASP A 271 -14.09 3.92 8.95
C ASP A 271 -15.38 3.09 9.15
N PRO A 272 -15.63 2.03 8.35
CA PRO A 272 -16.81 1.18 8.52
C PRO A 272 -16.94 0.58 9.92
N LEU A 273 -15.82 0.35 10.61
CA LEU A 273 -15.82 -0.19 11.97
C LEU A 273 -16.30 0.85 13.00
N ALA A 274 -15.93 2.12 12.83
CA ALA A 274 -16.40 3.20 13.68
C ALA A 274 -17.89 3.52 13.46
N GLN A 275 -18.40 3.25 12.24
CA GLN A 275 -19.81 3.44 11.88
C GLN A 275 -20.68 2.19 12.14
N ALA A 276 -20.10 1.09 12.62
CA ALA A 276 -20.80 -0.17 12.76
C ALA A 276 -21.95 -0.09 13.80
N PRO A 277 -23.12 -0.70 13.52
CA PRO A 277 -24.24 -0.71 14.44
C PRO A 277 -23.96 -1.59 15.67
N GLY A 278 -23.93 -0.98 16.85
CA GLY A 278 -23.71 -1.63 18.15
C GLY A 278 -22.92 -0.73 19.10
N LYS A 279 -22.81 -1.09 20.38
CA LYS A 279 -21.87 -0.38 21.27
C LYS A 279 -20.45 -0.70 20.82
N LEU A 280 -19.70 0.32 20.39
CA LEU A 280 -18.25 0.24 20.17
C LEU A 280 -17.62 -0.55 21.35
N GLY A 281 -16.99 -1.69 21.05
CA GLY A 281 -16.36 -2.56 22.06
C GLY A 281 -17.03 -3.92 22.33
N GLU A 282 -18.23 -4.20 21.82
CA GLU A 282 -18.90 -5.51 22.02
C GLU A 282 -18.51 -6.58 20.98
N GLY A 283 -17.21 -6.89 20.86
CA GLY A 283 -16.78 -8.02 20.03
C GLY A 283 -16.96 -7.82 18.52
N THR A 284 -17.02 -6.57 18.08
CA THR A 284 -17.08 -6.19 16.67
C THR A 284 -15.66 -6.01 16.12
N TYR A 285 -15.36 -6.73 15.03
CA TYR A 285 -14.08 -6.66 14.35
C TYR A 285 -14.27 -6.42 12.85
N ALA A 286 -13.36 -5.66 12.25
CA ALA A 286 -13.21 -5.57 10.80
C ALA A 286 -12.12 -6.55 10.34
N LEU A 287 -12.43 -7.35 9.31
CA LEU A 287 -11.51 -8.29 8.68
C LEU A 287 -10.95 -7.69 7.40
N THR A 288 -9.63 -7.66 7.30
CA THR A 288 -8.91 -7.33 6.07
C THR A 288 -7.89 -8.41 5.77
N GLY A 289 -7.62 -8.66 4.49
CA GLY A 289 -6.55 -9.54 4.07
C GLY A 289 -5.78 -8.98 2.88
N ARG A 290 -4.54 -9.43 2.71
CA ARG A 290 -3.73 -9.19 1.53
C ARG A 290 -2.98 -10.45 1.16
N TYR A 291 -2.74 -10.65 -0.11
CA TYR A 291 -1.84 -11.71 -0.56
C TYR A 291 -0.94 -11.26 -1.69
N TRP A 292 0.20 -11.94 -1.78
CA TRP A 292 1.22 -11.74 -2.82
C TRP A 292 1.56 -13.09 -3.43
N GLN A 293 1.73 -13.14 -4.74
CA GLN A 293 2.25 -14.33 -5.40
C GLN A 293 3.78 -14.28 -5.38
N VAL A 294 4.41 -15.23 -4.70
CA VAL A 294 5.87 -15.31 -4.51
C VAL A 294 6.34 -16.73 -4.79
N GLY A 295 7.07 -16.90 -5.90
CA GLY A 295 7.47 -18.21 -6.41
C GLY A 295 6.26 -19.11 -6.72
N ASP A 296 6.24 -20.30 -6.10
CA ASP A 296 5.23 -21.36 -6.26
C ASP A 296 4.10 -21.30 -5.23
N ALA A 297 3.98 -20.20 -4.50
CA ALA A 297 3.01 -20.02 -3.43
C ALA A 297 2.46 -18.59 -3.38
N ILE A 298 1.37 -18.41 -2.65
CA ILE A 298 0.93 -17.10 -2.18
C ILE A 298 1.30 -16.90 -0.72
N ASP A 299 1.77 -15.71 -0.37
CA ASP A 299 1.85 -15.27 1.02
C ASP A 299 0.55 -14.55 1.35
N LEU A 300 -0.18 -15.06 2.35
CA LEU A 300 -1.47 -14.52 2.80
C LEU A 300 -1.31 -13.90 4.18
N LYS A 301 -1.72 -12.63 4.32
CA LYS A 301 -1.81 -11.91 5.58
C LYS A 301 -3.26 -11.53 5.85
N LEU A 302 -3.69 -11.74 7.09
CA LEU A 302 -5.03 -11.48 7.56
C LEU A 302 -4.95 -10.69 8.85
N THR A 303 -5.75 -9.64 8.97
CA THR A 303 -5.81 -8.80 10.17
C THR A 303 -7.27 -8.60 10.58
N LEU A 304 -7.56 -8.88 11.84
CA LEU A 304 -8.78 -8.45 12.53
C LEU A 304 -8.46 -7.21 13.36
N ARG A 305 -9.23 -6.15 13.17
CA ARG A 305 -9.13 -4.91 13.95
C ARG A 305 -10.40 -4.69 14.75
N SER A 306 -10.26 -4.42 16.05
CA SER A 306 -11.36 -4.09 16.96
C SER A 306 -11.68 -2.59 16.90
N ALA A 307 -12.90 -2.23 17.32
CA ALA A 307 -13.29 -0.83 17.44
C ALA A 307 -12.46 -0.05 18.47
N ALA A 308 -11.80 -0.75 19.42
CA ALA A 308 -10.90 -0.14 20.39
C ALA A 308 -9.49 0.12 19.83
N GLY A 309 -9.22 -0.29 18.59
CA GLY A 309 -7.92 -0.14 17.92
C GLY A 309 -7.01 -1.36 18.08
N ASP A 310 -7.39 -2.36 18.87
CA ASP A 310 -6.63 -3.60 18.97
C ASP A 310 -6.62 -4.33 17.63
N SER A 311 -5.48 -4.90 17.26
CA SER A 311 -5.35 -5.67 16.03
C SER A 311 -4.70 -7.02 16.30
N VAL A 312 -5.25 -8.07 15.71
CA VAL A 312 -4.67 -9.40 15.72
C VAL A 312 -4.49 -9.87 14.29
N SER A 313 -3.28 -10.37 13.99
CA SER A 313 -2.92 -10.75 12.63
C SER A 313 -2.45 -12.20 12.56
N TRP A 314 -2.64 -12.78 11.39
CA TRP A 314 -2.13 -14.07 10.97
C TRP A 314 -1.42 -13.91 9.64
N GLN A 315 -0.31 -14.62 9.47
CA GLN A 315 0.41 -14.74 8.21
C GLN A 315 0.67 -16.22 7.94
N GLY A 316 0.53 -16.63 6.68
CA GLY A 316 0.94 -17.94 6.24
C GLY A 316 1.06 -18.05 4.74
N ARG A 317 1.82 -19.06 4.30
CA ARG A 317 2.11 -19.33 2.90
C ARG A 317 1.22 -20.47 2.40
N VAL A 318 0.63 -20.33 1.22
CA VAL A 318 -0.28 -21.32 0.62
C VAL A 318 0.25 -21.74 -0.75
N ARG A 319 0.37 -23.04 -1.00
CA ARG A 319 0.86 -23.55 -2.29
C ARG A 319 -0.08 -23.16 -3.43
N LEU A 320 0.48 -22.65 -4.55
CA LEU A 320 -0.29 -22.35 -5.76
C LEU A 320 -0.92 -23.62 -6.35
N SER A 321 -0.25 -24.77 -6.23
CA SER A 321 -0.75 -26.07 -6.72
C SER A 321 -2.07 -26.50 -6.06
N ASP A 322 -2.34 -26.00 -4.85
CA ASP A 322 -3.50 -26.39 -4.05
C ASP A 322 -4.68 -25.40 -4.26
N LEU A 323 -4.52 -24.41 -5.15
CA LEU A 323 -5.54 -23.42 -5.46
C LEU A 323 -6.46 -23.90 -6.60
N PRO A 324 -7.75 -23.48 -6.61
CA PRO A 324 -8.77 -23.96 -7.56
C PRO A 324 -8.62 -23.42 -9.01
N GLY A 325 -7.41 -23.09 -9.46
CA GLY A 325 -7.17 -22.55 -10.82
C GLY A 325 -7.79 -21.16 -11.08
N LEU A 326 -8.20 -20.46 -10.02
CA LEU A 326 -8.77 -19.11 -10.10
C LEU A 326 -7.69 -18.06 -10.38
N ALA A 327 -8.06 -16.99 -11.09
CA ALA A 327 -7.16 -15.87 -11.33
C ALA A 327 -6.70 -15.24 -9.99
N ALA A 328 -5.38 -15.27 -9.78
CA ALA A 328 -4.68 -14.77 -8.59
C ALA A 328 -4.24 -13.31 -8.73
N THR A 329 -4.27 -12.75 -9.93
CA THR A 329 -3.87 -11.38 -10.22
C THR A 329 -5.06 -10.64 -10.83
N PRO A 330 -5.24 -9.34 -10.55
CA PRO A 330 -6.24 -8.53 -11.24
C PRO A 330 -5.97 -8.47 -12.74
N VAL A 331 -7.02 -8.24 -13.52
CA VAL A 331 -6.91 -8.04 -14.96
C VAL A 331 -6.74 -6.54 -15.21
N GLY A 332 -5.67 -6.15 -15.90
CA GLY A 332 -5.36 -4.74 -16.18
C GLY A 332 -4.12 -4.22 -15.45
N THR A 333 -3.74 -2.98 -15.74
CA THR A 333 -2.58 -2.34 -15.12
C THR A 333 -2.84 -2.07 -13.64
N ALA A 334 -2.08 -2.73 -12.77
CA ALA A 334 -1.98 -2.35 -11.37
C ALA A 334 -1.69 -0.84 -11.30
N VAL A 335 -2.59 -0.08 -10.68
CA VAL A 335 -2.38 1.35 -10.49
C VAL A 335 -1.11 1.51 -9.66
N GLY A 336 -0.12 2.19 -10.23
CA GLY A 336 1.17 2.41 -9.60
C GLY A 336 1.00 2.96 -8.19
N ASN A 337 1.95 2.64 -7.31
CA ASN A 337 1.95 3.07 -5.91
C ASN A 337 1.56 4.55 -5.82
N ALA A 338 0.55 4.85 -5.00
CA ALA A 338 0.19 6.22 -4.70
C ALA A 338 1.45 7.00 -4.27
N GLY A 339 1.68 8.14 -4.90
CA GLY A 339 2.79 9.02 -4.57
C GLY A 339 2.70 9.45 -3.10
N GLU A 340 3.83 9.89 -2.54
CA GLU A 340 3.80 10.39 -1.16
C GLU A 340 2.95 11.64 -1.07
N SER A 341 1.90 11.59 -0.27
CA SER A 341 0.98 12.70 -0.12
C SER A 341 1.50 13.70 0.91
N ALA A 342 1.60 14.97 0.53
CA ALA A 342 2.03 16.07 1.39
C ALA A 342 1.01 16.41 2.50
N PHE A 343 -0.24 16.01 2.32
CA PHE A 343 -1.34 16.10 3.29
C PHE A 343 -2.30 14.93 3.06
N LEU A 344 -3.27 14.74 3.95
CA LEU A 344 -4.20 13.62 3.83
C LEU A 344 -5.34 13.92 2.84
N LEU A 345 -5.44 13.09 1.79
CA LEU A 345 -6.65 12.93 0.97
C LEU A 345 -7.23 11.55 1.25
N GLN A 346 -8.49 11.48 1.64
CA GLN A 346 -9.20 10.24 1.91
C GLN A 346 -10.26 9.99 0.87
N MET A 347 -10.42 8.72 0.51
CA MET A 347 -11.46 8.27 -0.41
C MET A 347 -12.06 6.95 0.07
N THR A 348 -13.37 6.83 -0.01
CA THR A 348 -14.11 5.60 0.32
C THR A 348 -15.44 5.59 -0.45
N SER A 349 -16.23 4.52 -0.29
CA SER A 349 -17.57 4.38 -0.85
C SER A 349 -18.58 4.04 0.25
N PRO A 350 -19.89 4.00 -0.03
CA PRO A 350 -20.87 3.41 0.88
C PRO A 350 -20.51 2.00 1.36
N ARG A 351 -19.71 1.24 0.61
CA ARG A 351 -19.27 -0.13 0.94
C ARG A 351 -17.84 -0.19 1.49
N GLY A 352 -17.25 0.96 1.83
CA GLY A 352 -15.89 1.05 2.37
C GLY A 352 -14.81 1.29 1.30
N PRO A 353 -13.53 1.09 1.65
CA PRO A 353 -12.36 1.59 0.90
C PRO A 353 -11.93 0.73 -0.30
N ALA A 354 -12.51 -0.46 -0.49
CA ALA A 354 -12.24 -1.34 -1.62
C ALA A 354 -13.50 -2.17 -1.95
N PRO A 355 -14.53 -1.51 -2.49
CA PRO A 355 -15.86 -2.08 -2.52
C PRO A 355 -16.05 -3.11 -3.65
N TYR A 356 -16.96 -4.05 -3.40
CA TYR A 356 -17.47 -4.96 -4.41
C TYR A 356 -18.85 -4.48 -4.88
N TYR A 357 -19.07 -4.47 -6.20
CA TYR A 357 -20.34 -4.12 -6.83
C TYR A 357 -20.76 -5.15 -7.88
N GLN A 358 -22.05 -5.17 -8.19
CA GLN A 358 -22.67 -5.95 -9.24
C GLN A 358 -23.04 -5.07 -10.43
N ALA A 359 -23.17 -5.70 -11.61
CA ALA A 359 -23.71 -5.04 -12.78
C ALA A 359 -25.12 -4.46 -12.49
N GLY A 360 -25.35 -3.23 -12.91
CA GLY A 360 -26.57 -2.47 -12.66
C GLY A 360 -26.49 -1.54 -11.44
N GLU A 361 -25.54 -1.75 -10.53
CA GLU A 361 -25.35 -0.89 -9.37
C GLU A 361 -24.61 0.41 -9.72
N ALA A 362 -24.78 1.42 -8.86
CA ALA A 362 -24.14 2.73 -9.02
C ALA A 362 -23.10 2.98 -7.92
N LEU A 363 -21.95 3.53 -8.32
CA LEU A 363 -20.91 3.99 -7.41
C LEU A 363 -21.16 5.44 -6.99
N SER A 364 -21.06 5.67 -5.69
CA SER A 364 -20.83 7.00 -5.12
C SER A 364 -19.54 6.98 -4.32
N VAL A 365 -18.75 8.02 -4.47
CA VAL A 365 -17.45 8.15 -3.82
C VAL A 365 -17.51 9.28 -2.82
N PHE A 366 -16.98 9.02 -1.63
CA PHE A 366 -16.82 9.99 -0.56
C PHE A 366 -15.37 10.41 -0.50
N LEU A 367 -15.13 11.73 -0.54
CA LEU A 367 -13.82 12.36 -0.56
C LEU A 367 -13.70 13.35 0.60
N ARG A 368 -12.54 13.39 1.25
CA ARG A 368 -12.21 14.38 2.28
C ARG A 368 -10.73 14.76 2.16
N SER A 369 -10.45 16.05 2.11
CA SER A 369 -9.09 16.58 2.20
C SER A 369 -8.88 17.24 3.55
N GLU A 370 -7.69 17.13 4.12
CA GLU A 370 -7.33 17.84 5.35
C GLU A 370 -7.12 19.35 5.12
N GLU A 371 -6.85 19.75 3.87
CA GLU A 371 -6.63 21.13 3.45
C GLU A 371 -7.63 21.58 2.37
N ASP A 372 -7.78 22.89 2.19
CA ASP A 372 -8.46 23.44 1.01
C ASP A 372 -7.67 23.02 -0.25
N ALA A 373 -8.34 22.40 -1.21
CA ALA A 373 -7.65 21.81 -2.36
C ALA A 373 -8.48 21.82 -3.64
N TRP A 374 -7.78 21.81 -4.79
CA TRP A 374 -8.38 21.55 -6.10
C TRP A 374 -8.25 20.07 -6.43
N LEU A 375 -9.37 19.43 -6.77
CA LEU A 375 -9.41 18.00 -7.10
C LEU A 375 -9.25 17.76 -8.60
N SER A 376 -8.38 16.81 -8.94
CA SER A 376 -8.31 16.21 -10.28
C SER A 376 -8.50 14.70 -10.15
N CYS A 377 -9.61 14.17 -10.67
CA CYS A 377 -9.93 12.75 -10.55
C CYS A 377 -9.96 12.08 -11.92
N PHE A 378 -9.41 10.88 -11.98
CA PHE A 378 -9.22 10.06 -13.18
C PHE A 378 -9.81 8.68 -12.93
N TYR A 379 -10.64 8.23 -13.84
CA TYR A 379 -11.23 6.90 -13.81
C TYR A 379 -10.50 6.01 -14.80
N ILE A 380 -10.09 4.84 -14.33
CA ILE A 380 -9.35 3.82 -15.05
C ILE A 380 -10.29 2.63 -15.15
N ASP A 381 -10.69 2.30 -16.38
CA ASP A 381 -11.61 1.19 -16.63
C ASP A 381 -10.91 -0.19 -16.59
N VAL A 382 -11.69 -1.25 -16.77
CA VAL A 382 -11.21 -2.64 -16.80
C VAL A 382 -10.18 -2.95 -17.90
N ASN A 383 -10.09 -2.09 -18.93
CA ASN A 383 -9.13 -2.21 -20.02
C ASN A 383 -7.88 -1.34 -19.80
N GLY A 384 -7.80 -0.62 -18.67
CA GLY A 384 -6.74 0.34 -18.38
C GLY A 384 -6.90 1.70 -19.05
N MET A 385 -8.02 1.93 -19.75
CA MET A 385 -8.32 3.23 -20.36
C MET A 385 -8.56 4.26 -19.27
N THR A 386 -7.78 5.33 -19.28
CA THR A 386 -7.86 6.39 -18.27
C THR A 386 -8.59 7.60 -18.82
N MET A 387 -9.60 8.09 -18.11
CA MET A 387 -10.39 9.27 -18.46
C MET A 387 -10.45 10.24 -17.28
N GLN A 388 -10.34 11.54 -17.55
CA GLN A 388 -10.54 12.56 -16.53
C GLN A 388 -12.04 12.68 -16.18
N VAL A 389 -12.38 12.59 -14.89
CA VAL A 389 -13.75 12.77 -14.38
C VAL A 389 -13.90 14.09 -13.60
N LEU A 390 -12.80 14.62 -13.04
CA LEU A 390 -12.76 15.97 -12.49
C LEU A 390 -11.45 16.69 -12.85
N PRO A 391 -11.50 18.01 -13.09
CA PRO A 391 -12.70 18.80 -13.41
C PRO A 391 -13.42 18.26 -14.66
N ASN A 392 -14.74 18.49 -14.76
CA ASN A 392 -15.56 18.08 -15.90
C ASN A 392 -16.35 19.21 -16.55
N SER A 393 -16.90 18.94 -17.73
CA SER A 393 -17.65 19.91 -18.54
C SER A 393 -18.97 20.36 -17.91
N PHE A 394 -19.56 19.60 -16.98
CA PHE A 394 -20.79 20.00 -16.29
C PHE A 394 -20.55 21.14 -15.29
N GLN A 395 -19.29 21.31 -14.88
CA GLN A 395 -18.84 22.40 -14.03
C GLN A 395 -18.18 23.53 -14.85
N ALA A 396 -18.30 23.49 -16.20
CA ALA A 396 -17.76 24.52 -17.07
C ALA A 396 -18.38 25.89 -16.74
N GLY A 397 -17.54 26.91 -16.53
CA GLY A 397 -17.95 28.24 -16.10
C GLY A 397 -17.89 28.48 -14.59
N GLN A 398 -17.52 27.48 -13.79
CA GLN A 398 -17.19 27.64 -12.37
C GLN A 398 -15.66 27.53 -12.19
N PRO A 399 -14.93 28.64 -12.06
CA PRO A 399 -13.46 28.63 -11.95
C PRO A 399 -12.93 27.76 -10.81
N ASP A 400 -13.74 27.59 -9.76
CA ASP A 400 -13.45 26.79 -8.57
C ASP A 400 -14.41 25.58 -8.42
N GLY A 401 -15.00 25.09 -9.52
CA GLY A 401 -15.98 24.00 -9.49
C GLY A 401 -15.44 22.72 -8.84
N ASN A 402 -14.16 22.42 -9.05
CA ASN A 402 -13.47 21.28 -8.46
C ASN A 402 -12.69 21.62 -7.17
N ARG A 403 -12.86 22.83 -6.61
CA ARG A 403 -12.26 23.21 -5.33
C ARG A 403 -13.11 22.66 -4.18
N ILE A 404 -12.45 22.01 -3.23
CA ILE A 404 -13.06 21.52 -1.98
C ILE A 404 -12.44 22.22 -0.78
N ALA A 405 -13.23 22.39 0.28
CA ALA A 405 -12.77 22.96 1.53
C ALA A 405 -12.22 21.88 2.48
N ALA A 406 -11.26 22.28 3.30
CA ALA A 406 -10.65 21.44 4.33
C ALA A 406 -11.71 20.75 5.20
N ASN A 407 -11.50 19.46 5.45
CA ASN A 407 -12.28 18.59 6.33
C ASN A 407 -13.78 18.49 6.00
N ARG A 408 -14.19 18.94 4.82
CA ARG A 408 -15.58 18.80 4.36
C ARG A 408 -15.72 17.59 3.46
N LEU A 409 -16.81 16.87 3.66
CA LEU A 409 -17.17 15.74 2.82
C LEU A 409 -17.59 16.21 1.44
N GLN A 410 -16.91 15.72 0.41
CA GLN A 410 -17.33 15.81 -0.98
C GLN A 410 -17.88 14.45 -1.43
N VAL A 411 -18.94 14.49 -2.24
CA VAL A 411 -19.50 13.30 -2.91
C VAL A 411 -19.24 13.41 -4.41
N LEU A 412 -18.81 12.32 -5.03
CA LEU A 412 -18.59 12.23 -6.48
C LEU A 412 -19.33 11.01 -7.04
N PRO A 413 -20.23 11.17 -8.02
CA PRO A 413 -20.71 12.43 -8.60
C PRO A 413 -21.45 13.30 -7.58
N ASP A 414 -21.32 14.62 -7.66
CA ASP A 414 -22.07 15.55 -6.82
C ASP A 414 -23.51 15.67 -7.34
N PRO A 415 -24.55 15.23 -6.61
CA PRO A 415 -25.93 15.22 -7.10
C PRO A 415 -26.46 16.61 -7.51
N ARG A 416 -25.81 17.69 -7.08
CA ARG A 416 -26.20 19.08 -7.39
C ARG A 416 -25.49 19.64 -8.62
N ARG A 417 -24.34 19.07 -9.01
CA ARG A 417 -23.44 19.65 -10.03
C ARG A 417 -23.12 18.69 -11.18
N ASP A 418 -23.21 17.39 -10.93
CA ASP A 418 -22.81 16.33 -11.84
C ASP A 418 -24.05 15.50 -12.22
N PRO A 419 -24.69 15.76 -13.38
CA PRO A 419 -25.90 15.05 -13.82
C PRO A 419 -25.58 13.67 -14.43
N PHE A 420 -24.65 12.93 -13.83
CA PHE A 420 -24.26 11.60 -14.28
C PHE A 420 -24.11 10.63 -13.09
N GLU A 421 -24.19 9.34 -13.37
CA GLU A 421 -23.97 8.26 -12.41
C GLU A 421 -22.84 7.35 -12.91
N PHE A 422 -21.98 6.88 -12.02
CA PHE A 422 -21.09 5.76 -12.32
C PHE A 422 -21.90 4.47 -12.21
N ARG A 423 -22.46 3.98 -13.32
CA ARG A 423 -23.24 2.75 -13.33
C ARG A 423 -22.44 1.61 -13.94
N PHE A 424 -22.29 0.53 -13.19
CA PHE A 424 -21.59 -0.65 -13.68
C PHE A 424 -22.49 -1.47 -14.60
N THR A 425 -21.89 -2.09 -15.60
CA THR A 425 -22.61 -2.93 -16.58
C THR A 425 -21.95 -4.29 -16.68
N VAL A 426 -22.55 -5.21 -17.42
CA VAL A 426 -21.93 -6.51 -17.72
C VAL A 426 -20.62 -6.39 -18.53
N ASN A 427 -20.36 -5.22 -19.13
CA ASN A 427 -19.14 -4.95 -19.88
C ASN A 427 -18.00 -4.39 -19.00
N THR A 428 -18.29 -4.07 -17.73
CA THR A 428 -17.33 -3.53 -16.76
C THR A 428 -16.98 -4.56 -15.69
N LEU A 429 -17.13 -5.86 -15.97
CA LEU A 429 -16.72 -6.91 -15.04
C LEU A 429 -15.19 -6.92 -14.90
N GLY A 430 -14.69 -6.97 -13.66
CA GLY A 430 -13.27 -6.88 -13.36
C GLY A 430 -12.96 -5.77 -12.36
N GLU A 431 -11.80 -5.15 -12.50
CA GLU A 431 -11.30 -4.12 -11.62
C GLU A 431 -11.28 -2.76 -12.30
N GLU A 432 -11.81 -1.74 -11.62
CA GLU A 432 -11.75 -0.36 -12.05
C GLU A 432 -11.18 0.51 -10.93
N THR A 433 -10.54 1.61 -11.26
CA THR A 433 -9.96 2.50 -10.25
C THR A 433 -10.34 3.94 -10.49
N LEU A 434 -10.84 4.61 -9.45
CA LEU A 434 -10.86 6.06 -9.40
C LEU A 434 -9.61 6.53 -8.65
N ARG A 435 -8.79 7.37 -9.30
CA ARG A 435 -7.59 7.97 -8.74
C ARG A 435 -7.76 9.48 -8.70
N CYS A 436 -7.59 10.09 -7.53
CA CYS A 436 -7.76 11.52 -7.34
C CYS A 436 -6.48 12.14 -6.78
N PHE A 437 -6.15 13.33 -7.29
CA PHE A 437 -5.11 14.21 -6.79
C PHE A 437 -5.75 15.47 -6.20
N ALA A 438 -5.27 15.89 -5.05
CA ALA A 438 -5.63 17.14 -4.41
C ALA A 438 -4.41 18.06 -4.39
N THR A 439 -4.54 19.28 -4.90
CA THR A 439 -3.47 20.28 -4.92
C THR A 439 -3.85 21.51 -4.11
N THR A 440 -2.92 22.09 -3.36
CA THR A 440 -3.17 23.30 -2.53
C THR A 440 -3.35 24.59 -3.36
N GLY A 441 -3.12 24.53 -4.67
CA GLY A 441 -3.39 25.60 -5.63
C GLY A 441 -4.09 25.05 -6.87
N ASN A 442 -4.66 25.94 -7.70
CA ASN A 442 -5.31 25.54 -8.95
C ASN A 442 -4.25 25.10 -9.98
N PRO A 443 -4.22 23.82 -10.40
CA PRO A 443 -3.16 23.29 -11.25
C PRO A 443 -3.39 23.55 -12.75
N ALA A 444 -4.53 24.15 -13.14
CA ALA A 444 -4.96 24.21 -14.55
C ALA A 444 -3.94 24.87 -15.49
N ALA A 445 -3.20 25.89 -15.04
CA ALA A 445 -2.20 26.56 -15.86
C ALA A 445 -0.90 25.75 -16.03
N ASP A 446 -0.56 24.95 -15.02
CA ASP A 446 0.70 24.20 -14.95
C ASP A 446 0.56 22.78 -15.52
N LEU A 447 -0.66 22.27 -15.68
CA LEU A 447 -0.92 20.94 -16.25
C LEU A 447 -0.77 20.91 -17.79
N PRO A 448 -0.40 19.76 -18.39
CA PRO A 448 -0.51 19.51 -19.83
C PRO A 448 -1.94 19.71 -20.35
N ALA A 449 -2.07 20.15 -21.61
CA ALA A 449 -3.38 20.47 -22.21
C ALA A 449 -4.46 19.36 -22.10
N PRO A 450 -4.15 18.06 -22.25
CA PRO A 450 -5.14 16.99 -22.07
C PRO A 450 -5.72 16.90 -20.66
N LEU A 451 -5.04 17.41 -19.63
CA LEU A 451 -5.50 17.37 -18.23
C LEU A 451 -6.24 18.65 -17.79
N ARG A 452 -6.41 19.63 -18.69
CA ARG A 452 -7.06 20.92 -18.40
C ARG A 452 -8.58 20.86 -18.55
N GLY A 453 -9.21 19.77 -18.12
CA GLY A 453 -10.67 19.63 -18.08
C GLY A 453 -11.33 19.09 -19.35
N GLN A 454 -10.58 18.33 -20.17
CA GLN A 454 -11.14 17.54 -21.28
C GLN A 454 -11.75 16.24 -20.74
N ALA A 455 -12.74 16.36 -19.86
CA ALA A 455 -13.31 15.22 -19.17
C ALA A 455 -13.98 14.21 -20.11
N PHE A 456 -13.98 12.94 -19.68
CA PHE A 456 -14.57 11.79 -20.38
C PHE A 456 -13.95 11.50 -21.77
N THR A 457 -12.79 12.10 -22.06
CA THR A 457 -11.97 11.73 -23.22
C THR A 457 -10.81 10.85 -22.74
N PRO A 458 -10.52 9.72 -23.41
CA PRO A 458 -9.37 8.89 -23.08
C PRO A 458 -8.06 9.68 -23.15
N LEU A 459 -7.24 9.53 -22.11
CA LEU A 459 -5.90 10.11 -22.06
C LEU A 459 -4.92 9.26 -22.90
N PRO A 460 -3.88 9.90 -23.48
CA PRO A 460 -2.75 9.16 -24.03
C PRO A 460 -2.09 8.24 -22.99
N ASP A 461 -1.67 7.04 -23.40
CA ASP A 461 -1.15 5.98 -22.50
C ASP A 461 0.09 6.38 -21.72
N ASP A 462 0.96 7.21 -22.30
CA ASP A 462 2.15 7.75 -21.64
C ASP A 462 1.76 8.70 -20.51
N LEU A 463 0.80 9.58 -20.78
CA LEU A 463 0.28 10.53 -19.80
C LEU A 463 -0.52 9.82 -18.70
N ALA A 464 -1.34 8.81 -19.06
CA ALA A 464 -2.11 8.00 -18.12
C ALA A 464 -1.21 7.28 -17.11
N ARG A 465 -0.12 6.66 -17.58
CA ARG A 465 0.87 6.01 -16.71
C ARG A 465 1.66 7.00 -15.86
N GLY A 466 1.96 8.18 -16.41
CA GLY A 466 2.76 9.24 -15.77
C GLY A 466 1.98 10.22 -14.87
N LEU A 467 0.68 10.01 -14.61
CA LEU A 467 -0.15 10.98 -13.86
C LEU A 467 0.46 11.38 -12.52
N GLY A 468 0.97 10.41 -11.75
CA GLY A 468 1.62 10.69 -10.46
C GLY A 468 2.79 11.66 -10.60
N ASP A 469 3.70 11.38 -11.52
CA ASP A 469 4.87 12.21 -11.77
C ASP A 469 4.48 13.62 -12.22
N VAL A 470 3.48 13.74 -13.10
CA VAL A 470 2.96 15.03 -13.55
C VAL A 470 2.48 15.87 -12.36
N PHE A 471 1.63 15.32 -11.49
CA PHE A 471 1.12 16.06 -10.34
C PHE A 471 2.22 16.37 -9.31
N HIS A 472 3.07 15.40 -8.97
CA HIS A 472 4.15 15.62 -8.00
C HIS A 472 5.27 16.55 -8.52
N SER A 473 5.34 16.81 -9.83
CA SER A 473 6.26 17.79 -10.43
C SER A 473 5.73 19.23 -10.43
N LEU A 474 4.47 19.46 -10.01
CA LEU A 474 3.85 20.79 -10.07
C LEU A 474 4.59 21.80 -9.19
N PRO A 475 4.97 22.97 -9.74
CA PRO A 475 5.73 23.96 -8.98
C PRO A 475 4.86 24.65 -7.94
N ARG A 476 5.38 24.80 -6.72
CA ARG A 476 4.77 25.59 -5.62
C ARG A 476 3.42 25.04 -5.12
N MET A 477 3.09 23.79 -5.42
CA MET A 477 1.89 23.12 -4.92
C MET A 477 2.27 21.92 -4.09
N ARG A 478 1.57 21.72 -2.97
CA ARG A 478 1.59 20.46 -2.23
C ARG A 478 0.53 19.56 -2.83
N VAL A 479 0.82 18.27 -2.93
CA VAL A 479 -0.04 17.29 -3.60
C VAL A 479 -0.37 16.15 -2.64
N ALA A 480 -1.63 15.75 -2.60
CA ALA A 480 -2.08 14.52 -1.99
C ALA A 480 -2.76 13.63 -3.03
N GLU A 481 -2.69 12.32 -2.83
CA GLU A 481 -3.22 11.31 -3.74
C GLU A 481 -4.07 10.30 -2.97
N ALA A 482 -5.18 9.89 -3.56
CA ALA A 482 -5.98 8.78 -3.09
C ALA A 482 -6.49 7.95 -4.28
N ALA A 483 -6.61 6.64 -4.11
CA ALA A 483 -7.18 5.73 -5.08
C ALA A 483 -8.24 4.83 -4.44
N LEU A 484 -9.30 4.54 -5.18
CA LEU A 484 -10.41 3.67 -4.80
C LEU A 484 -10.55 2.65 -5.91
N THR A 485 -10.08 1.43 -5.63
CA THR A 485 -10.26 0.30 -6.54
C THR A 485 -11.59 -0.38 -6.23
N VAL A 486 -12.40 -0.51 -7.28
CA VAL A 486 -13.72 -1.14 -7.24
C VAL A 486 -13.63 -2.46 -7.97
N THR A 487 -14.11 -3.51 -7.33
CA THR A 487 -14.25 -4.84 -7.97
C THR A 487 -15.70 -5.03 -8.39
N ILE A 488 -15.90 -5.43 -9.64
CA ILE A 488 -17.22 -5.61 -10.24
C ILE A 488 -17.35 -7.06 -10.69
N GLY A 489 -18.37 -7.77 -10.21
CA GLY A 489 -18.58 -9.16 -10.57
C GLY A 489 -20.05 -9.57 -10.65
N THR A 490 -20.28 -10.82 -10.98
CA THR A 490 -21.62 -11.39 -11.19
C THR A 490 -22.24 -11.97 -9.91
N ASP A 491 -21.43 -12.36 -8.94
CA ASP A 491 -21.89 -13.16 -7.79
C ASP A 491 -21.70 -12.40 -6.48
N ALA A 492 -22.57 -12.60 -5.49
CA ALA A 492 -22.29 -12.07 -4.15
C ALA A 492 -21.09 -12.82 -3.52
N PRO A 493 -20.20 -12.16 -2.74
CA PRO A 493 -19.02 -12.80 -2.14
C PRO A 493 -19.31 -14.07 -1.32
N SER A 494 -20.54 -14.26 -0.84
CA SER A 494 -20.95 -15.43 -0.05
C SER A 494 -21.38 -16.65 -0.89
N ALA A 495 -21.71 -16.50 -2.17
CA ALA A 495 -22.24 -17.59 -2.99
C ALA A 495 -21.14 -18.52 -3.54
N ALA A 496 -19.94 -17.98 -3.79
CA ALA A 496 -18.86 -18.68 -4.48
C ALA A 496 -18.31 -19.92 -3.75
N PHE A 497 -18.52 -20.06 -2.44
CA PHE A 497 -18.01 -21.22 -1.69
C PHE A 497 -18.91 -22.46 -1.81
N GLN A 498 -20.19 -22.31 -2.16
CA GLN A 498 -21.11 -23.46 -2.24
C GLN A 498 -21.07 -24.20 -3.58
N GLU A 499 -20.75 -23.53 -4.69
CA GLU A 499 -20.82 -24.15 -6.01
C GLU A 499 -19.58 -24.99 -6.36
N THR A 500 -18.38 -24.63 -5.90
CA THR A 500 -17.14 -25.36 -6.23
C THR A 500 -16.89 -26.66 -5.43
N ARG A 501 -17.82 -27.06 -4.55
CA ARG A 501 -17.75 -28.34 -3.79
C ARG A 501 -18.72 -29.42 -4.29
N GLN A 502 -19.47 -29.15 -5.35
CA GLN A 502 -20.22 -30.17 -6.10
C GLN A 502 -19.42 -30.57 -7.33
#